data_AF-A0A4Y2QES0-F1
#
_entry.id   AF-A0A4Y2QES0-F1
#
_cell.length_a   1.000
_cell.length_b   1.000
_cell.length_c   1.000
_cell.angle_alpha   90.00
_cell.angle_beta   90.00
_cell.angle_gamma   90.00
#
_symmetry.space_group_name_H-M   'P 1'
#
loop_
_entity.id
_entity.type
_entity.pdbx_description
1 polymer ?
#
loop_
_entity_poly.entity_id
_entity_poly.type
_entity_poly.pdbx_seq_one_letter_code
_entity_poly.pdbx_strand_id
1 'polypeptide(L)'
;MHAKSNYSNLVCQSKPISVLNKNRIQHTFEFSYCKTRSDNSRSLKSISSPAEYEQVAEETLQSLSDRFEEVLEDSNLIDWDVTYSNDVLTISLNNHGVYVINKQGPNKQIWLSSPFSGPKRYDFKDGLWIYKHEGISLHQLLSDEISKVIHKEADFTTCSYADIKE
;
A
#
# COMPACT_ATOMS: atom_id res chain seq x y z
N MET A 1 -9.65 -0.91 45.55
CA MET A 1 -8.76 -1.34 44.44
C MET A 1 -8.64 -0.14 43.51
N HIS A 2 -7.48 0.52 43.53
CA HIS A 2 -7.27 1.80 42.85
C HIS A 2 -6.75 1.56 41.43
N ALA A 3 -7.51 1.92 40.40
CA ALA A 3 -6.98 2.07 39.04
C ALA A 3 -6.43 3.50 38.91
N LYS A 4 -5.10 3.62 38.88
CA LYS A 4 -4.42 4.89 38.61
C LYS A 4 -4.43 5.16 37.11
N SER A 5 -5.09 6.25 36.73
CA SER A 5 -4.87 6.96 35.47
C SER A 5 -3.41 7.40 35.41
N ASN A 6 -2.69 7.04 34.35
CA ASN A 6 -1.39 7.62 34.04
C ASN A 6 -1.50 8.32 32.68
N TYR A 7 -1.82 9.61 32.74
CA TYR A 7 -1.40 10.57 31.72
C TYR A 7 0.13 10.67 31.76
N SER A 8 0.79 10.51 30.62
CA SER A 8 2.20 10.87 30.47
C SER A 8 2.42 11.68 29.19
N ASN A 9 2.38 12.99 29.37
CA ASN A 9 3.22 14.05 28.78
C ASN A 9 3.48 14.03 27.26
N LEU A 10 2.73 14.87 26.56
CA LEU A 10 3.12 15.44 25.27
C LEU A 10 4.34 16.35 25.47
N VAL A 11 5.49 15.96 24.93
CA VAL A 11 6.63 16.86 24.78
C VAL A 11 6.85 17.06 23.28
N CYS A 12 6.29 18.15 22.75
CA CYS A 12 6.61 18.63 21.41
C CYS A 12 8.02 19.26 21.45
N GLN A 13 9.00 18.63 20.79
CA GLN A 13 10.25 19.30 20.45
C GLN A 13 10.37 19.35 18.92
N SER A 14 10.02 20.50 18.36
CA SER A 14 10.34 20.86 16.98
C SER A 14 11.84 21.06 16.84
N LYS A 15 12.51 20.28 15.99
CA LYS A 15 13.85 20.64 15.50
C LYS A 15 13.70 21.37 14.17
N PRO A 16 14.36 22.53 13.98
CA PRO A 16 14.30 23.24 12.71
C PRO A 16 15.07 22.44 11.65
N ILE A 17 14.41 22.14 10.53
CA ILE A 17 15.09 21.69 9.31
C ILE A 17 15.51 22.96 8.57
N SER A 18 16.81 23.23 8.55
CA SER A 18 17.38 24.23 7.65
C SER A 18 17.34 23.70 6.22
N VAL A 19 16.36 24.14 5.41
CA VAL A 19 16.37 23.95 3.96
C VAL A 19 16.64 25.31 3.31
N LEU A 20 17.87 25.51 2.83
CA LEU A 20 18.13 26.52 1.82
C LEU A 20 17.78 25.91 0.46
N ASN A 21 16.66 26.32 -0.12
CA ASN A 21 16.62 26.54 -1.57
C ASN A 21 15.54 27.56 -1.96
N LYS A 22 15.92 28.47 -2.84
CA LYS A 22 15.12 29.62 -3.29
C LYS A 22 14.06 29.18 -4.30
N ASN A 23 12.87 29.75 -4.14
CA ASN A 23 11.82 29.90 -5.16
C ASN A 23 11.01 28.65 -5.57
N ARG A 24 10.02 28.25 -4.75
CA ARG A 24 8.65 27.97 -5.22
C ARG A 24 7.72 27.75 -4.02
N ILE A 25 6.59 28.46 -3.98
CA ILE A 25 5.54 28.23 -2.99
C ILE A 25 4.85 26.92 -3.34
N GLN A 26 4.93 25.91 -2.47
CA GLN A 26 4.00 24.77 -2.47
C GLN A 26 3.32 24.74 -1.11
N HIS A 27 1.98 24.80 -1.13
CA HIS A 27 1.13 24.52 0.02
C HIS A 27 1.46 23.11 0.54
N THR A 28 2.07 23.03 1.72
CA THR A 28 2.39 21.77 2.39
C THR A 28 1.18 21.31 3.19
N PHE A 29 0.57 20.19 2.79
CA PHE A 29 -0.30 19.42 3.66
C PHE A 29 0.57 18.61 4.62
N GLU A 30 0.46 18.85 5.93
CA GLU A 30 1.17 18.10 6.95
C GLU A 30 0.52 16.73 7.13
N PHE A 31 1.16 15.68 6.60
CA PHE A 31 0.86 14.30 7.01
C PHE A 31 1.60 14.01 8.32
N SER A 32 0.87 13.80 9.40
CA SER A 32 1.41 13.39 10.69
C SER A 32 1.84 11.92 10.65
N TYR A 33 3.11 11.67 10.34
CA TYR A 33 3.69 10.34 10.50
C TYR A 33 4.15 10.16 11.95
N CYS A 34 3.42 9.37 12.74
CA CYS A 34 3.81 9.01 14.10
C CYS A 34 4.90 7.93 14.05
N LYS A 35 6.18 8.35 14.08
CA LYS A 35 7.31 7.42 14.21
C LYS A 35 7.49 7.03 15.68
N THR A 36 6.95 5.87 16.07
CA THR A 36 7.21 5.31 17.41
C THR A 36 8.69 4.94 17.51
N ARG A 37 9.33 5.38 18.60
CA ARG A 37 10.71 5.08 18.93
C ARG A 37 10.67 3.91 19.92
N SER A 38 10.82 2.69 19.41
CA SER A 38 10.98 1.48 20.21
C SER A 38 12.21 0.75 19.71
N ASP A 39 13.30 0.82 20.48
CA ASP A 39 14.46 -0.03 20.31
C ASP A 39 14.06 -1.48 20.57
N ASN A 40 13.86 -2.23 19.48
CA ASN A 40 14.04 -3.66 19.46
C ASN A 40 14.50 -4.01 18.04
N SER A 41 15.70 -4.56 17.89
CA SER A 41 16.27 -4.99 16.60
C SER A 41 15.46 -6.16 16.02
N ARG A 42 14.25 -5.87 15.54
CA ARG A 42 13.44 -6.79 14.74
C ARG A 42 14.14 -6.92 13.39
N SER A 43 14.50 -8.16 13.04
CA SER A 43 14.96 -8.51 11.70
C SER A 43 13.97 -7.97 10.67
N LEU A 44 14.39 -6.99 9.87
CA LEU A 44 13.62 -6.49 8.74
C LEU A 44 13.23 -7.70 7.89
N LYS A 45 11.92 -7.94 7.70
CA LYS A 45 11.45 -9.05 6.86
C LYS A 45 11.62 -8.64 5.40
N SER A 46 12.82 -8.88 4.88
CA SER A 46 13.15 -8.77 3.47
C SER A 46 13.14 -10.16 2.83
N ILE A 47 12.65 -10.27 1.60
CA ILE A 47 12.62 -11.55 0.89
C ILE A 47 14.04 -12.04 0.59
N SER A 48 14.41 -13.14 1.23
CA SER A 48 15.75 -13.71 1.17
C SER A 48 15.92 -14.65 -0.04
N SER A 49 14.89 -15.41 -0.41
CA SER A 49 14.97 -16.44 -1.46
C SER A 49 13.97 -16.23 -2.62
N PRO A 50 14.23 -16.78 -3.82
CA PRO A 50 13.24 -16.76 -4.91
C PRO A 50 11.95 -17.50 -4.58
N ALA A 51 12.03 -18.62 -3.84
CA ALA A 51 10.84 -19.38 -3.44
C ALA A 51 9.97 -18.59 -2.44
N GLU A 52 10.60 -17.88 -1.50
CA GLU A 52 9.90 -16.99 -0.58
C GLU A 52 9.23 -15.82 -1.32
N TYR A 53 9.89 -15.24 -2.32
CA TYR A 53 9.27 -14.23 -3.18
C TYR A 53 8.01 -14.79 -3.84
N GLU A 54 8.12 -15.97 -4.42
CA GLU A 54 7.05 -16.58 -5.19
C GLU A 54 5.81 -16.77 -4.32
N GLN A 55 5.99 -17.34 -3.13
CA GLN A 55 4.92 -17.55 -2.18
C GLN A 55 4.26 -16.24 -1.71
N VAL A 56 5.07 -15.25 -1.31
CA VAL A 56 4.56 -13.97 -0.80
C VAL A 56 3.81 -13.21 -1.89
N ALA A 57 4.35 -13.16 -3.11
CA ALA A 57 3.73 -12.44 -4.21
C ALA A 57 2.46 -13.15 -4.70
N GLU A 58 2.45 -14.49 -4.74
CA GLU A 58 1.25 -15.28 -5.05
C GLU A 58 0.12 -15.00 -4.06
N GLU A 59 0.38 -15.13 -2.77
CA GLU A 59 -0.63 -14.89 -1.72
C GLU A 59 -1.11 -13.44 -1.72
N THR A 60 -0.24 -12.47 -2.03
CA THR A 60 -0.63 -11.07 -2.21
C THR A 60 -1.62 -10.92 -3.37
N LEU A 61 -1.29 -11.43 -4.56
CA LEU A 61 -2.14 -11.24 -5.75
C LEU A 61 -3.46 -12.00 -5.63
N GLN A 62 -3.45 -13.20 -5.03
CA GLN A 62 -4.69 -13.93 -4.76
C GLN A 62 -5.60 -13.15 -3.80
N SER A 63 -5.04 -12.66 -2.68
CA SER A 63 -5.81 -11.86 -1.71
C SER A 63 -6.34 -10.56 -2.30
N LEU A 64 -5.59 -9.92 -3.21
CA LEU A 64 -6.05 -8.75 -3.95
C LEU A 64 -7.17 -9.12 -4.91
N SER A 65 -7.05 -10.22 -5.66
CA SER A 65 -8.07 -10.70 -6.60
C SER A 65 -9.42 -10.88 -5.88
N ASP A 66 -9.42 -11.64 -4.79
CA ASP A 66 -10.62 -11.92 -4.00
C ASP A 66 -11.23 -10.62 -3.44
N ARG A 67 -10.39 -9.68 -2.98
CA ARG A 67 -10.84 -8.39 -2.46
C ARG A 67 -11.41 -7.48 -3.55
N PHE A 68 -10.84 -7.50 -4.75
CA PHE A 68 -11.38 -6.74 -5.87
C PHE A 68 -12.77 -7.23 -6.25
N GLU A 69 -12.98 -8.54 -6.33
CA GLU A 69 -14.30 -9.12 -6.58
C GLU A 69 -15.30 -8.67 -5.50
N GLU A 70 -14.96 -8.84 -4.22
CA GLU A 70 -15.80 -8.42 -3.10
C GLU A 70 -16.18 -6.93 -3.19
N VAL A 71 -15.19 -6.04 -3.35
CA VAL A 71 -15.42 -4.59 -3.38
C VAL A 71 -16.25 -4.16 -4.59
N LEU A 72 -16.05 -4.79 -5.74
CA LEU A 72 -16.71 -4.42 -7.00
C LEU A 72 -18.13 -4.98 -7.09
N GLU A 73 -18.40 -6.18 -6.57
CA GLU A 73 -19.75 -6.73 -6.40
C GLU A 73 -20.63 -5.79 -5.55
N ASP A 74 -20.02 -5.19 -4.54
CA ASP A 74 -20.66 -4.28 -3.58
C ASP A 74 -20.74 -2.82 -4.06
N SER A 75 -20.32 -2.55 -5.31
CA SER A 75 -20.26 -1.23 -5.93
C SER A 75 -21.40 -1.01 -6.93
N ASN A 76 -21.60 0.24 -7.35
CA ASN A 76 -22.56 0.57 -8.40
C ASN A 76 -21.96 0.50 -9.82
N LEU A 77 -20.74 -0.03 -9.97
CA LEU A 77 -20.10 -0.16 -11.27
C LEU A 77 -20.77 -1.27 -12.09
N ILE A 78 -20.84 -1.06 -13.40
CA ILE A 78 -21.38 -2.01 -14.37
C ILE A 78 -20.27 -2.39 -15.35
N ASP A 79 -20.28 -3.64 -15.80
CA ASP A 79 -19.32 -4.21 -16.76
C ASP A 79 -17.87 -4.17 -16.26
N TRP A 80 -17.65 -4.44 -14.98
CA TRP A 80 -16.32 -4.70 -14.42
C TRP A 80 -15.92 -6.17 -14.62
N ASP A 81 -14.62 -6.43 -14.67
CA ASP A 81 -14.06 -7.78 -14.74
C ASP A 81 -12.76 -7.87 -13.94
N VAL A 82 -12.57 -8.98 -13.22
CA VAL A 82 -11.35 -9.30 -12.46
C VAL A 82 -10.84 -10.64 -12.96
N THR A 83 -9.60 -10.66 -13.47
CA THR A 83 -8.98 -11.89 -13.97
C THR A 83 -7.58 -12.02 -13.37
N TYR A 84 -7.34 -13.09 -12.60
CA TYR A 84 -6.01 -13.48 -12.14
C TYR A 84 -5.53 -14.73 -12.87
N SER A 85 -4.51 -14.60 -13.73
CA SER A 85 -3.94 -15.73 -14.46
C SER A 85 -2.49 -15.49 -14.84
N ASN A 86 -1.68 -16.56 -14.90
CA ASN A 86 -0.28 -16.51 -15.31
C ASN A 86 0.51 -15.39 -14.62
N ASP A 87 0.36 -15.28 -13.29
CA ASP A 87 1.06 -14.28 -12.46
C ASP A 87 0.69 -12.82 -12.75
N VAL A 88 -0.42 -12.59 -13.45
CA VAL A 88 -0.95 -11.28 -13.81
C VAL A 88 -2.40 -11.16 -13.35
N LEU A 89 -2.64 -10.21 -12.46
CA LEU A 89 -3.97 -9.77 -12.03
C LEU A 89 -4.37 -8.56 -12.87
N THR A 90 -5.48 -8.67 -13.60
CA THR A 90 -6.06 -7.63 -14.44
C THR A 90 -7.42 -7.23 -13.89
N ILE A 91 -7.65 -5.93 -13.70
CA ILE A 91 -8.94 -5.39 -13.26
C ILE A 91 -9.43 -4.38 -14.30
N SER A 92 -10.52 -4.71 -14.99
CA SER A 92 -11.20 -3.82 -15.92
C SER A 92 -12.33 -3.10 -15.21
N LEU A 93 -12.27 -1.77 -15.14
CA LEU A 93 -13.30 -0.93 -14.51
C LEU A 93 -14.09 -0.12 -15.55
N ASN A 94 -14.36 -0.74 -16.71
CA ASN A 94 -15.12 -0.13 -17.81
C ASN A 94 -14.52 1.24 -18.21
N ASN A 95 -15.28 2.32 -18.06
CA ASN A 95 -14.88 3.69 -18.43
C ASN A 95 -13.74 4.27 -17.57
N HIS A 96 -13.36 3.60 -16.48
CA HIS A 96 -12.30 4.03 -15.58
C HIS A 96 -10.93 3.45 -15.94
N GLY A 97 -10.86 2.60 -16.96
CA GLY A 97 -9.62 2.01 -17.46
C GLY A 97 -9.32 0.65 -16.85
N VAL A 98 -8.09 0.17 -17.09
CA VAL A 98 -7.64 -1.17 -16.74
C VAL A 98 -6.41 -1.09 -15.86
N TYR A 99 -6.47 -1.78 -14.73
CA TYR A 99 -5.31 -2.02 -13.87
C TYR A 99 -4.66 -3.34 -14.27
N VAL A 100 -3.33 -3.36 -14.25
CA VAL A 100 -2.54 -4.58 -14.43
C VAL A 100 -1.52 -4.66 -13.30
N ILE A 101 -1.59 -5.73 -12.51
CA ILE A 101 -0.69 -6.02 -11.40
C ILE A 101 0.01 -7.34 -11.70
N ASN A 102 1.34 -7.33 -11.76
CA ASN A 102 2.09 -8.52 -12.15
C ASN A 102 3.29 -8.80 -11.25
N LYS A 103 3.57 -10.09 -11.09
CA LYS A 103 4.80 -10.58 -10.45
C LYS A 103 6.01 -10.32 -11.37
N GLN A 104 7.12 -9.90 -10.78
CA GLN A 104 8.41 -9.71 -11.44
C GLN A 104 9.50 -10.46 -10.69
N GLY A 105 9.53 -11.79 -10.90
CA GLY A 105 10.43 -12.74 -10.23
C GLY A 105 11.92 -12.36 -10.23
N PRO A 106 12.52 -12.00 -11.37
CA PRO A 106 13.94 -11.63 -11.42
C PRO A 106 14.31 -10.46 -10.49
N ASN A 107 13.38 -9.53 -10.30
CA ASN A 107 13.57 -8.35 -9.46
C ASN A 107 13.03 -8.52 -8.03
N LYS A 108 12.29 -9.61 -7.77
CA LYS A 108 11.49 -9.81 -6.56
C LYS A 108 10.54 -8.64 -6.27
N GLN A 109 9.85 -8.18 -7.30
CA GLN A 109 8.96 -7.02 -7.25
C GLN A 109 7.54 -7.36 -7.67
N ILE A 110 6.58 -6.55 -7.24
CA ILE A 110 5.28 -6.43 -7.91
C ILE A 110 5.28 -5.16 -8.72
N TRP A 111 4.84 -5.23 -9.97
CA TRP A 111 4.63 -4.06 -10.79
C TRP A 111 3.13 -3.80 -10.93
N LEU A 112 2.78 -2.52 -10.96
CA LEU A 112 1.43 -2.03 -11.13
C LEU A 112 1.41 -1.11 -12.34
N SER A 113 0.44 -1.26 -13.22
CA SER A 113 0.02 -0.25 -14.18
C SER A 113 -1.36 0.25 -13.73
N SER A 114 -1.42 1.49 -13.21
CA SER A 114 -2.67 2.16 -12.89
C SER A 114 -3.11 3.07 -14.04
N PRO A 115 -4.40 3.10 -14.42
CA PRO A 115 -4.92 4.04 -15.40
C PRO A 115 -4.88 5.51 -14.91
N PHE A 116 -4.71 5.74 -13.60
CA PHE A 116 -4.69 7.07 -12.99
C PHE A 116 -3.26 7.56 -12.71
N SER A 117 -2.44 6.70 -12.10
CA SER A 117 -1.13 7.10 -11.60
C SER A 117 0.05 6.47 -12.36
N GLY A 118 -0.24 5.72 -13.43
CA GLY A 118 0.76 5.12 -14.30
C GLY A 118 1.52 3.96 -13.66
N PRO A 119 2.69 3.58 -14.23
CA PRO A 119 3.43 2.42 -13.79
C PRO A 119 4.16 2.66 -12.46
N LYS A 120 4.11 1.67 -11.56
CA LYS A 120 4.85 1.65 -10.28
C LYS A 120 5.48 0.30 -10.04
N ARG A 121 6.62 0.30 -9.33
CA ARG A 121 7.38 -0.91 -8.97
C ARG A 121 7.50 -0.96 -7.46
N TYR A 122 7.00 -2.02 -6.86
CA TYR A 122 6.95 -2.21 -5.42
C TYR A 122 8.00 -3.21 -4.98
N ASP A 123 8.82 -2.80 -4.01
CA ASP A 123 9.76 -3.70 -3.34
C ASP A 123 9.13 -4.20 -2.03
N PHE A 124 9.37 -5.46 -1.70
CA PHE A 124 8.92 -6.01 -0.42
C PHE A 124 9.86 -5.61 0.72
N LYS A 125 9.33 -4.91 1.72
CA LYS A 125 10.05 -4.45 2.91
C LYS A 125 9.14 -4.52 4.12
N ASP A 126 9.63 -5.13 5.19
CA ASP A 126 8.96 -5.19 6.50
C ASP A 126 7.53 -5.75 6.42
N GLY A 127 7.32 -6.72 5.52
CA GLY A 127 6.01 -7.34 5.31
C GLY A 127 5.09 -6.57 4.36
N LEU A 128 5.56 -5.50 3.71
CA LEU A 128 4.76 -4.62 2.86
C LEU A 128 5.37 -4.44 1.47
N TRP A 129 4.52 -4.23 0.47
CA TRP A 129 4.91 -3.83 -0.88
C TRP A 129 4.99 -2.30 -0.97
N ILE A 130 6.20 -1.74 -0.99
CA ILE A 130 6.44 -0.28 -0.89
C ILE A 130 6.97 0.31 -2.20
N TYR A 131 6.37 1.42 -2.64
CA TYR A 131 6.88 2.22 -3.74
C TYR A 131 7.99 3.17 -3.26
N LYS A 132 9.22 2.98 -3.74
CA LYS A 132 10.41 3.72 -3.26
C LYS A 132 10.32 5.25 -3.33
N HIS A 133 9.63 5.80 -4.32
CA HIS A 133 9.65 7.25 -4.56
C HIS A 133 8.76 8.03 -3.60
N GLU A 134 7.60 7.47 -3.23
CA GLU A 134 6.60 8.14 -2.39
C GLU A 134 6.46 7.49 -1.00
N GLY A 135 6.99 6.27 -0.82
CA GLY A 135 6.87 5.51 0.43
C GLY A 135 5.48 4.91 0.66
N ILE A 136 4.58 5.02 -0.32
CA ILE A 136 3.20 4.52 -0.26
C ILE A 136 3.19 3.01 -0.56
N SER A 137 2.37 2.26 0.17
CA SER A 137 2.20 0.82 -0.07
C SER A 137 1.27 0.56 -1.26
N LEU A 138 1.42 -0.61 -1.89
CA LEU A 138 0.52 -1.06 -2.97
C LEU A 138 -0.95 -0.99 -2.52
N HIS A 139 -1.25 -1.56 -1.36
CA HIS A 139 -2.59 -1.63 -0.79
C HIS A 139 -3.17 -0.25 -0.48
N GLN A 140 -2.37 0.66 0.05
CA GLN A 140 -2.84 2.02 0.34
C GLN A 140 -3.16 2.79 -0.94
N LEU A 141 -2.33 2.68 -1.97
CA LEU A 141 -2.62 3.30 -3.26
C LEU A 141 -3.92 2.75 -3.86
N LEU A 142 -4.10 1.42 -3.85
CA LEU A 142 -5.31 0.79 -4.37
C LEU A 142 -6.55 1.22 -3.57
N SER A 143 -6.46 1.30 -2.25
CA SER A 143 -7.55 1.80 -1.40
C SER A 143 -7.95 3.21 -1.79
N ASP A 144 -6.98 4.10 -1.98
CA ASP A 144 -7.22 5.50 -2.34
C ASP A 144 -7.79 5.67 -3.76
N GLU A 145 -7.25 4.94 -4.74
CA GLU A 145 -7.69 5.04 -6.14
C GLU A 145 -9.06 4.40 -6.33
N ILE A 146 -9.28 3.20 -5.80
CA ILE A 146 -10.55 2.47 -5.98
C ILE A 146 -11.68 3.16 -5.21
N SER A 147 -11.44 3.66 -3.99
CA SER A 147 -12.47 4.40 -3.25
C SER A 147 -13.01 5.60 -4.03
N LYS A 148 -12.14 6.29 -4.79
CA LYS A 148 -12.53 7.42 -5.65
C LYS A 148 -13.34 6.96 -6.85
N VAL A 149 -13.03 5.80 -7.42
CA VAL A 149 -13.74 5.24 -8.58
C VAL A 149 -15.14 4.79 -8.21
N ILE A 150 -15.29 4.07 -7.08
CA ILE A 150 -16.60 3.52 -6.67
C ILE A 150 -17.44 4.50 -5.82
N HIS A 151 -16.87 5.66 -5.44
CA HIS A 151 -17.48 6.64 -4.54
C HIS A 151 -17.95 6.07 -3.19
N LYS A 152 -17.23 5.05 -2.71
CA LYS A 152 -17.45 4.30 -1.45
C LYS A 152 -16.07 3.95 -0.88
N GLU A 153 -16.00 3.74 0.43
CA GLU A 153 -14.77 3.28 1.06
C GLU A 153 -14.42 1.87 0.57
N ALA A 154 -13.25 1.72 -0.04
CA ALA A 154 -12.64 0.46 -0.42
C ALA A 154 -11.33 0.32 0.35
N ASP A 155 -11.30 -0.57 1.31
CA ASP A 155 -10.12 -0.84 2.11
C ASP A 155 -9.38 -2.07 1.57
N PHE A 156 -8.12 -1.93 1.18
CA PHE A 156 -7.27 -3.07 0.80
C PHE A 156 -6.22 -3.37 1.87
N THR A 157 -6.19 -2.65 3.00
CA THR A 157 -5.26 -2.93 4.10
C THR A 157 -5.61 -4.21 4.86
N THR A 158 -6.78 -4.78 4.61
CA THR A 158 -7.18 -6.11 5.09
C THR A 158 -6.57 -7.27 4.31
N CYS A 159 -5.96 -7.03 3.15
CA CYS A 159 -5.35 -8.06 2.32
C CYS A 159 -4.05 -8.61 2.92
N SER A 160 -3.60 -9.75 2.41
CA SER A 160 -2.29 -10.29 2.76
C SER A 160 -1.16 -9.30 2.44
N TYR A 161 -0.23 -9.12 3.38
CA TYR A 161 0.93 -8.23 3.26
C TYR A 161 0.58 -6.75 3.08
N ALA A 162 -0.54 -6.33 3.67
CA ALA A 162 -1.03 -4.96 3.60
C ALA A 162 -0.76 -4.12 4.85
N ASP A 163 -0.55 -4.76 6.01
CA ASP A 163 -0.17 -4.12 7.28
C ASP A 163 0.92 -4.89 8.03
N ILE A 164 1.64 -4.17 8.90
CA ILE A 164 2.63 -4.76 9.82
C ILE A 164 1.86 -5.52 10.90
N LYS A 165 1.85 -6.85 10.84
CA LYS A 165 1.31 -7.68 11.94
C LYS A 165 2.17 -7.46 13.20
N GLU A 166 1.56 -6.92 14.25
CA GLU A 166 2.20 -6.63 15.56
C GLU A 166 2.77 -7.86 16.27
#